data_AF-A0A026W963-F1
#
_entry.id   AF-A0A026W963-F1
#
_cell.length_a   1.000
_cell.length_b   1.000
_cell.length_c   1.000
_cell.angle_alpha   90.00
_cell.angle_beta   90.00
_cell.angle_gamma   90.00
#
_symmetry.space_group_name_H-M   'P 1'
#
loop_
_entity.id
_entity.type
_entity.pdbx_description
1 polymer ?
#
loop_
_entity_poly.entity_id
_entity_poly.type
_entity_poly.pdbx_seq_one_letter_code
_entity_poly.pdbx_strand_id
1 'polypeptide(L)'
;MAKPRCGVTDAPSRRLGVAPLRWPRLNLTWNFQLADRTTLRTTETAFAIWAANSSLTFSRDTNEPDIIIAFREGRHTMLDRRYGGTVCPDDLDGPSKVLAHATLPTGAQDDVSEVHVDHREVWHIALTPNPQNSHYLLRMLVHEIGHSLGLSHTTDENSLMYAYSPAVEWPVALGMEDVLAVQNLYGAAEGEPSTAAPAEPTVVPRTTTPASTTTTTTSPEPPDPCAWRHIDTLLVLGKCLFVTRGRYAWSIGLGGKIVDRPFVLEDYARFLPKAVTRLSAAYQTVKGDLVLFANGWVHMVSYPALELRVSWPQRVADLGLPPNAVINAVLNSHTDRTYVIYNDYAVLEMDECNMTAHGYHTLQTVFLGIPSLVRTAYRYTDGHLYFVHRDSFFAYKFTETVTRSGEFDLDVIGVTCPREDILRKLWDLLARLAPSSVAFD
;
A
#
# COMPACT_ATOMS: atom_id res chain seq x y z
N MET A 1 -9.59 -20.68 23.29
CA MET A 1 -8.24 -20.13 23.56
C MET A 1 -8.11 -18.87 22.71
N ALA A 2 -7.59 -17.79 23.27
CA ALA A 2 -7.36 -16.57 22.49
C ALA A 2 -6.38 -16.87 21.35
N LYS A 3 -6.52 -16.22 20.20
CA LYS A 3 -5.58 -16.38 19.09
C LYS A 3 -4.23 -15.76 19.48
N PRO A 4 -3.10 -16.42 19.17
CA PRO A 4 -1.77 -15.87 19.42
C PRO A 4 -1.55 -14.59 18.62
N ARG A 5 -0.91 -13.59 19.22
CA ARG A 5 -0.75 -12.24 18.66
C ARG A 5 0.51 -11.52 19.16
N CYS A 6 0.85 -10.42 18.49
CA CYS A 6 1.77 -9.40 18.99
C CYS A 6 1.14 -8.65 20.19
N GLY A 7 1.99 -8.30 21.16
CA GLY A 7 1.64 -7.57 22.39
C GLY A 7 1.52 -6.06 22.23
N VAL A 8 2.00 -5.50 21.11
CA VAL A 8 1.87 -4.06 20.82
C VAL A 8 0.39 -3.69 20.72
N THR A 9 0.00 -2.55 21.29
CA THR A 9 -1.39 -2.10 21.29
C THR A 9 -1.87 -1.78 19.87
N ASP A 10 -3.08 -2.20 19.52
CA ASP A 10 -3.72 -1.92 18.21
C ASP A 10 -4.12 -0.44 18.03
N ALA A 11 -3.88 0.41 19.02
CA ALA A 11 -4.24 1.82 18.97
C ALA A 11 -3.37 2.53 17.91
N PRO A 12 -3.98 3.16 16.88
CA PRO A 12 -3.22 3.85 15.86
C PRO A 12 -2.52 5.06 16.47
N SER A 13 -1.19 5.06 16.44
CA SER A 13 -0.32 6.21 16.70
C SER A 13 -0.72 7.45 15.85
N ARG A 14 -1.46 7.25 14.76
CA ARG A 14 -2.10 8.28 13.91
C ARG A 14 -3.15 9.18 14.59
N ARG A 15 -3.68 8.89 15.79
CA ARG A 15 -4.78 9.70 16.40
C ARG A 15 -4.37 11.07 16.96
N LEU A 16 -3.08 11.42 16.98
CA LEU A 16 -2.60 12.67 17.59
C LEU A 16 -2.00 13.70 16.61
N GLY A 17 -2.07 13.49 15.29
CA GLY A 17 -1.50 14.45 14.33
C GLY A 17 0.02 14.57 14.38
N VAL A 18 0.70 13.63 15.06
CA VAL A 18 2.15 13.53 15.13
C VAL A 18 2.63 12.75 13.90
N ALA A 19 3.68 13.22 13.22
CA ALA A 19 4.31 12.50 12.12
C ALA A 19 4.72 11.09 12.59
N PRO A 20 4.70 10.07 11.72
CA PRO A 20 5.17 8.74 12.09
C PRO A 20 6.62 8.85 12.60
N LEU A 21 6.83 8.38 13.82
CA LEU A 21 8.13 8.39 14.44
C LEU A 21 8.99 7.35 13.71
N ARG A 22 10.14 7.78 13.23
CA ARG A 22 11.07 7.00 12.42
C ARG A 22 12.48 7.28 12.88
N TRP A 23 13.41 6.38 12.57
CA TRP A 23 14.82 6.64 12.77
C TRP A 23 15.30 7.83 11.94
N PRO A 24 16.09 8.76 12.51
CA PRO A 24 16.69 9.86 11.74
C PRO A 24 17.84 9.39 10.83
N ARG A 25 18.29 8.15 10.98
CA ARG A 25 19.41 7.53 10.26
C ARG A 25 18.94 6.29 9.50
N LEU A 26 19.64 5.95 8.42
CA LEU A 26 19.34 4.77 7.60
C LEU A 26 20.18 3.54 7.97
N ASN A 27 21.35 3.76 8.56
CA ASN A 27 22.24 2.68 8.99
C ASN A 27 21.95 2.41 10.47
N LEU A 28 21.27 1.30 10.74
CA LEU A 28 20.85 0.90 12.07
C LEU A 28 21.69 -0.27 12.57
N THR A 29 22.01 -0.27 13.85
CA THR A 29 22.68 -1.37 14.52
C THR A 29 21.69 -2.23 15.30
N TRP A 30 21.94 -3.53 15.37
CA TRP A 30 21.09 -4.45 16.12
C TRP A 30 21.88 -5.52 16.86
N ASN A 31 21.29 -6.10 17.91
CA ASN A 31 21.83 -7.32 18.51
C ASN A 31 20.73 -8.13 19.20
N PHE A 32 20.75 -9.44 18.96
CA PHE A 32 19.99 -10.38 19.77
C PHE A 32 20.85 -10.85 20.95
N GLN A 33 20.54 -10.39 22.16
CA GLN A 33 21.28 -10.74 23.36
C GLN A 33 21.22 -12.25 23.64
N LEU A 34 22.39 -12.85 23.85
CA LEU A 34 22.55 -14.27 24.21
C LEU A 34 21.98 -15.27 23.17
N ALA A 35 21.69 -14.82 21.95
CA ALA A 35 21.23 -15.69 20.89
C ALA A 35 22.33 -16.69 20.47
N ASP A 36 21.92 -17.94 20.26
CA ASP A 36 22.77 -18.95 19.65
C ASP A 36 22.95 -18.69 18.14
N ARG A 37 23.80 -19.50 17.49
CA ARG A 37 24.11 -19.33 16.07
C ARG A 37 22.88 -19.42 15.17
N THR A 38 21.92 -20.30 15.51
CA THR A 38 20.73 -20.53 14.70
C THR A 38 19.75 -19.36 14.82
N THR A 39 19.52 -18.89 16.04
CA THR A 39 18.69 -17.72 16.34
C THR A 39 19.26 -16.47 15.70
N LEU A 40 20.58 -16.26 15.77
CA LEU A 40 21.25 -15.15 15.11
C LEU A 40 21.04 -15.18 13.59
N ARG A 41 21.19 -16.34 12.94
CA ARG A 41 20.95 -16.48 11.50
C ARG A 41 19.50 -16.18 11.10
N THR A 42 18.54 -16.64 11.91
CA THR A 42 17.11 -16.31 11.71
C THR A 42 16.88 -14.80 11.84
N THR A 43 17.54 -14.16 12.81
CA THR A 43 17.44 -12.71 13.05
C THR A 43 18.07 -11.90 11.92
N GLU A 44 19.26 -12.29 11.45
CA GLU A 44 19.91 -11.70 10.27
C GLU A 44 18.99 -11.76 9.05
N THR A 45 18.29 -12.88 8.86
CA THR A 45 17.32 -13.05 7.77
C THR A 45 16.14 -12.09 7.92
N ALA A 46 15.65 -11.88 9.15
CA ALA A 46 14.55 -10.96 9.40
C ALA A 46 14.93 -9.50 9.06
N PHE A 47 16.13 -9.06 9.43
CA PHE A 47 16.65 -7.74 9.03
C PHE A 47 16.90 -7.65 7.52
N ALA A 48 17.39 -8.73 6.90
CA ALA A 48 17.62 -8.76 5.45
C ALA A 48 16.33 -8.58 4.65
N ILE A 49 15.19 -9.10 5.14
CA ILE A 49 13.88 -8.90 4.51
C ILE A 49 13.52 -7.40 4.47
N TRP A 50 13.74 -6.66 5.57
CA TRP A 50 13.49 -5.22 5.61
C TRP A 50 14.51 -4.41 4.78
N ALA A 51 15.79 -4.77 4.84
CA ALA A 51 16.83 -4.11 4.03
C ALA A 51 16.59 -4.28 2.53
N ALA A 52 16.15 -5.46 2.08
CA ALA A 52 15.87 -5.71 0.67
C ALA A 52 14.73 -4.84 0.12
N ASN A 53 13.87 -4.30 1.00
CA ASN A 53 12.66 -3.57 0.64
C ASN A 53 12.70 -2.08 1.04
N SER A 54 13.82 -1.57 1.55
CA SER A 54 13.96 -0.17 1.99
C SER A 54 15.39 0.35 1.81
N SER A 55 15.62 1.66 1.98
CA SER A 55 16.99 2.22 1.99
C SER A 55 17.75 1.96 3.30
N LEU A 56 17.17 1.21 4.24
CA LEU A 56 17.81 0.88 5.52
C LEU A 56 18.95 -0.13 5.32
N THR A 57 20.02 0.06 6.07
CA THR A 57 21.06 -0.97 6.23
C THR A 57 21.14 -1.39 7.69
N PHE A 58 21.44 -2.66 7.91
CA PHE A 58 21.52 -3.23 9.25
C PHE A 58 22.89 -3.86 9.47
N SER A 59 23.52 -3.50 10.57
CA SER A 59 24.77 -4.13 11.00
C SER A 59 24.67 -4.57 12.45
N ARG A 60 25.39 -5.63 12.83
CA ARG A 60 25.33 -6.13 14.18
C ARG A 60 26.33 -5.40 15.08
N ASP A 61 25.87 -4.87 16.21
CA ASP A 61 26.73 -4.30 17.26
C ASP A 61 26.32 -4.84 18.63
N THR A 62 27.24 -5.51 19.33
CA THR A 62 26.96 -6.09 20.64
C THR A 62 27.05 -5.11 21.80
N ASN A 63 27.56 -3.90 21.59
CA ASN A 63 27.83 -2.94 22.66
C ASN A 63 26.68 -1.96 22.86
N GLU A 64 26.35 -1.18 21.82
CA GLU A 64 25.33 -0.12 21.86
C GLU A 64 24.46 -0.16 20.58
N PRO A 65 23.65 -1.22 20.36
CA PRO A 65 22.80 -1.32 19.19
C PRO A 65 21.59 -0.38 19.27
N ASP A 66 21.14 0.15 18.12
CA ASP A 66 19.89 0.91 18.00
C ASP A 66 18.66 0.02 18.30
N ILE A 67 18.72 -1.27 17.94
CA ILE A 67 17.64 -2.26 18.16
C ILE A 67 18.16 -3.44 19.00
N ILE A 68 17.67 -3.57 20.24
CA ILE A 68 18.01 -4.68 21.13
C ILE A 68 16.91 -5.74 21.08
N ILE A 69 17.27 -6.98 20.80
CA ILE A 69 16.34 -8.12 20.81
C ILE A 69 16.72 -9.07 21.94
N ALA A 70 15.76 -9.56 22.71
CA ALA A 70 16.02 -10.59 23.68
C ALA A 70 14.81 -11.47 23.98
N PHE A 71 15.09 -12.71 24.39
CA PHE A 71 14.09 -13.55 25.03
C PHE A 71 13.79 -13.01 26.43
N ARG A 72 12.51 -12.96 26.78
CA ARG A 72 11.97 -12.53 28.08
C ARG A 72 10.83 -13.43 28.50
N GLU A 73 10.46 -13.35 29.77
CA GLU A 73 9.36 -14.12 30.33
C GLU A 73 8.56 -13.24 31.28
N GLY A 74 7.25 -13.39 31.25
CA GLY A 74 6.39 -12.75 32.25
C GLY A 74 6.55 -11.24 32.29
N ARG A 75 6.48 -10.73 33.51
CA ARG A 75 6.87 -9.37 33.85
C ARG A 75 8.40 -9.25 33.86
N HIS A 76 8.93 -8.41 32.98
CA HIS A 76 10.37 -8.26 32.75
C HIS A 76 10.79 -6.78 32.75
N THR A 77 12.11 -6.53 32.74
CA THR A 77 12.68 -5.17 32.66
C THR A 77 13.12 -4.84 31.24
N MET A 78 13.16 -3.54 30.96
CA MET A 78 13.81 -2.99 29.77
C MET A 78 15.30 -3.38 29.72
N LEU A 79 15.85 -3.48 28.52
CA LEU A 79 17.21 -3.92 28.19
C LEU A 79 18.22 -2.78 28.19
N ASP A 80 17.83 -1.60 27.69
CA ASP A 80 18.71 -0.44 27.60
C ASP A 80 19.02 0.08 29.00
N ARG A 81 20.32 0.32 29.25
CA ARG A 81 20.83 0.73 30.55
C ARG A 81 20.23 2.06 31.03
N ARG A 82 19.79 2.93 30.12
CA ARG A 82 19.18 4.23 30.42
C ARG A 82 17.82 4.10 31.07
N TYR A 83 17.13 2.98 30.85
CA TYR A 83 15.91 2.67 31.61
C TYR A 83 16.19 2.24 33.05
N GLY A 84 17.45 2.04 33.45
CA GLY A 84 17.81 1.82 34.86
C GLY A 84 17.13 0.62 35.54
N GLY A 85 16.79 -0.42 34.77
CA GLY A 85 16.04 -1.58 35.28
C GLY A 85 14.53 -1.35 35.45
N THR A 86 13.98 -0.32 34.79
CA THR A 86 12.53 -0.08 34.74
C THR A 86 11.82 -1.32 34.20
N VAL A 87 10.70 -1.65 34.83
CA VAL A 87 9.82 -2.74 34.39
C VAL A 87 9.17 -2.35 33.06
N CYS A 88 9.22 -3.25 32.07
CA CYS A 88 8.51 -3.07 30.81
C CYS A 88 7.00 -2.97 31.10
N PRO A 89 6.28 -1.98 30.53
CA PRO A 89 4.84 -1.82 30.78
C PRO A 89 4.01 -2.96 30.18
N ASP A 90 4.53 -3.63 29.15
CA ASP A 90 3.89 -4.73 28.46
C ASP A 90 4.41 -6.06 29.02
N ASP A 91 3.51 -6.88 29.55
CA ASP A 91 3.82 -8.20 30.09
C ASP A 91 3.74 -9.28 29.00
N LEU A 92 4.63 -10.26 29.07
CA LEU A 92 4.50 -11.51 28.33
C LEU A 92 3.70 -12.49 29.18
N ASP A 93 2.73 -13.20 28.61
CA ASP A 93 1.73 -13.94 29.39
C ASP A 93 1.84 -15.46 29.29
N GLY A 94 2.90 -15.96 28.64
CA GLY A 94 3.16 -17.38 28.48
C GLY A 94 2.34 -18.00 27.33
N PRO A 95 2.26 -19.33 27.26
CA PRO A 95 1.90 -20.03 26.03
C PRO A 95 0.60 -19.57 25.34
N SER A 96 0.72 -19.32 24.04
CA SER A 96 -0.34 -19.14 23.04
C SER A 96 -1.22 -17.90 23.19
N LYS A 97 -0.64 -16.78 23.65
CA LYS A 97 -1.32 -15.48 23.70
C LYS A 97 -0.43 -14.36 23.17
N VAL A 98 0.39 -13.70 23.99
CA VAL A 98 1.31 -12.64 23.56
C VAL A 98 2.65 -13.27 23.20
N LEU A 99 2.96 -13.31 21.91
CA LEU A 99 4.16 -13.98 21.40
C LEU A 99 5.42 -13.14 21.57
N ALA A 100 5.31 -11.84 21.32
CA ALA A 100 6.38 -10.87 21.39
C ALA A 100 5.78 -9.45 21.38
N HIS A 101 6.60 -8.45 21.69
CA HIS A 101 6.29 -7.04 21.45
C HIS A 101 7.56 -6.24 21.20
N ALA A 102 7.38 -5.05 20.63
CA ALA A 102 8.44 -4.10 20.39
C ALA A 102 8.05 -2.68 20.77
N THR A 103 9.04 -1.88 21.15
CA THR A 103 8.87 -0.44 21.25
C THR A 103 8.91 0.19 19.85
N LEU A 104 8.19 1.29 19.67
CA LEU A 104 8.34 2.11 18.45
C LEU A 104 9.49 3.10 18.64
N PRO A 105 10.17 3.51 17.56
CA PRO A 105 11.14 4.58 17.64
C PRO A 105 10.46 5.88 18.08
N THR A 106 11.17 6.69 18.85
CA THR A 106 10.81 8.04 19.26
C THR A 106 11.26 9.11 18.27
N GLY A 107 12.20 8.76 17.38
CA GLY A 107 12.82 9.69 16.43
C GLY A 107 13.89 10.59 17.04
N ALA A 108 14.24 10.38 18.32
CA ALA A 108 15.41 10.99 18.93
C ALA A 108 16.71 10.47 18.31
N GLN A 109 17.79 11.24 18.42
CA GLN A 109 19.08 10.87 17.81
C GLN A 109 19.80 9.74 18.56
N ASP A 110 19.53 9.61 19.85
CA ASP A 110 20.02 8.57 20.75
C ASP A 110 18.95 7.51 21.04
N ASP A 111 17.89 7.42 20.25
CA ASP A 111 16.79 6.48 20.46
C ASP A 111 17.26 5.02 20.49
N VAL A 112 16.59 4.16 21.27
CA VAL A 112 16.81 2.70 21.27
C VAL A 112 15.46 2.01 21.29
N SER A 113 15.29 1.09 20.35
CA SER A 113 14.14 0.21 20.30
C SER A 113 14.47 -1.16 20.90
N GLU A 114 13.53 -1.74 21.61
CA GLU A 114 13.63 -3.06 22.21
C GLU A 114 12.56 -3.99 21.65
N VAL A 115 12.96 -5.22 21.33
CA VAL A 115 12.08 -6.34 20.94
C VAL A 115 12.18 -7.43 21.99
N HIS A 116 11.06 -7.75 22.63
CA HIS A 116 10.95 -8.79 23.64
C HIS A 116 10.17 -9.97 23.10
N VAL A 117 10.82 -11.13 23.04
CA VAL A 117 10.23 -12.38 22.53
C VAL A 117 9.92 -13.30 23.71
N ASP A 118 8.70 -13.84 23.81
CA ASP A 118 8.33 -14.75 24.91
C ASP A 118 9.10 -16.06 24.83
N HIS A 119 9.98 -16.32 25.79
CA HIS A 119 10.78 -17.53 25.86
C HIS A 119 9.93 -18.79 26.11
N ARG A 120 8.72 -18.64 26.65
CA ARG A 120 7.84 -19.76 27.02
C ARG A 120 7.07 -20.35 25.84
N GLU A 121 7.18 -19.75 24.66
CA GLU A 121 6.55 -20.24 23.44
C GLU A 121 7.38 -21.35 22.76
N VAL A 122 6.68 -22.22 22.02
CA VAL A 122 7.32 -23.28 21.25
C VAL A 122 7.80 -22.71 19.91
N TRP A 123 9.01 -22.15 19.90
CA TRP A 123 9.60 -21.53 18.72
C TRP A 123 10.20 -22.53 17.73
N HIS A 124 9.79 -22.42 16.48
CA HIS A 124 10.50 -23.00 15.35
C HIS A 124 11.60 -22.04 14.88
N ILE A 125 12.86 -22.37 15.21
CA ILE A 125 14.04 -21.56 14.92
C ILE A 125 14.82 -22.18 13.75
N ALA A 126 14.22 -22.19 12.56
CA ALA A 126 14.89 -22.62 11.33
C ALA A 126 14.33 -21.91 10.09
N LEU A 127 15.11 -21.80 9.03
CA LEU A 127 14.68 -21.23 7.75
C LEU A 127 13.98 -22.30 6.89
N THR A 128 12.96 -22.93 7.45
CA THR A 128 12.14 -24.00 6.83
C THR A 128 10.69 -23.85 7.28
N PRO A 129 9.73 -24.51 6.59
CA PRO A 129 8.34 -24.57 7.07
C PRO A 129 8.26 -24.98 8.55
N ASN A 130 7.46 -24.27 9.33
CA ASN A 130 7.26 -24.57 10.75
C ASN A 130 6.34 -25.78 10.93
N PRO A 131 6.63 -26.69 11.88
CA PRO A 131 5.71 -27.77 12.26
C PRO A 131 4.37 -27.24 12.80
N GLN A 132 3.33 -28.08 12.73
CA GLN A 132 2.06 -27.80 13.42
C GLN A 132 2.31 -27.61 14.93
N ASN A 133 1.55 -26.70 15.55
CA ASN A 133 1.67 -26.34 16.98
C ASN A 133 3.01 -25.72 17.39
N SER A 134 3.68 -25.02 16.47
CA SER A 134 4.87 -24.21 16.77
C SER A 134 4.71 -22.79 16.21
N HIS A 135 5.32 -21.82 16.88
CA HIS A 135 5.36 -20.43 16.44
C HIS A 135 6.62 -20.19 15.60
N TYR A 136 6.46 -19.54 14.44
CA TYR A 136 7.60 -19.32 13.57
C TYR A 136 8.40 -18.08 13.97
N LEU A 137 9.60 -18.26 14.52
CA LEU A 137 10.41 -17.14 15.04
C LEU A 137 10.77 -16.12 13.94
N LEU A 138 11.09 -16.58 12.71
CA LEU A 138 11.40 -15.66 11.61
C LEU A 138 10.28 -14.66 11.40
N ARG A 139 9.04 -15.14 11.26
CA ARG A 139 7.88 -14.29 11.06
C ARG A 139 7.73 -13.25 12.16
N MET A 140 7.77 -13.71 13.42
CA MET A 140 7.57 -12.82 14.56
C MET A 140 8.67 -11.77 14.62
N LEU A 141 9.92 -12.14 14.38
CA LEU A 141 11.00 -11.15 14.29
C LEU A 141 10.78 -10.14 13.17
N VAL A 142 10.36 -10.56 11.97
CA VAL A 142 10.08 -9.59 10.88
C VAL A 142 8.95 -8.64 11.32
N HIS A 143 7.90 -9.13 11.98
CA HIS A 143 6.79 -8.31 12.48
C HIS A 143 7.24 -7.28 13.53
N GLU A 144 7.92 -7.74 14.59
CA GLU A 144 8.37 -6.87 15.69
C GLU A 144 9.46 -5.88 15.24
N ILE A 145 10.31 -6.28 14.29
CA ILE A 145 11.25 -5.34 13.66
C ILE A 145 10.48 -4.26 12.91
N GLY A 146 9.37 -4.58 12.24
CA GLY A 146 8.50 -3.58 11.62
C GLY A 146 8.05 -2.49 12.61
N HIS A 147 7.66 -2.87 13.82
CA HIS A 147 7.37 -1.92 14.91
C HIS A 147 8.59 -1.10 15.33
N SER A 148 9.73 -1.74 15.49
CA SER A 148 11.00 -1.04 15.77
C SER A 148 11.41 -0.08 14.65
N LEU A 149 10.89 -0.25 13.44
CA LEU A 149 11.06 0.66 12.31
C LEU A 149 9.98 1.75 12.23
N GLY A 150 8.97 1.74 13.11
CA GLY A 150 7.90 2.74 13.17
C GLY A 150 6.60 2.33 12.48
N LEU A 151 6.47 1.08 12.02
CA LEU A 151 5.22 0.57 11.46
C LEU A 151 4.24 0.23 12.59
N SER A 152 2.96 0.43 12.34
CA SER A 152 1.88 0.09 13.29
C SER A 152 1.10 -1.11 12.79
N HIS A 153 0.31 -1.74 13.68
CA HIS A 153 -0.58 -2.82 13.26
C HIS A 153 -1.54 -2.36 12.16
N THR A 154 -1.78 -3.23 11.20
CA THR A 154 -2.86 -3.09 10.22
C THR A 154 -4.03 -4.01 10.57
N THR A 155 -5.17 -3.72 9.96
CA THR A 155 -6.35 -4.58 10.01
C THR A 155 -6.39 -5.62 8.89
N ASP A 156 -5.47 -5.57 7.92
CA ASP A 156 -5.38 -6.60 6.87
C ASP A 156 -4.76 -7.90 7.43
N GLU A 157 -5.54 -8.98 7.46
CA GLU A 157 -5.09 -10.28 7.96
C GLU A 157 -3.96 -10.93 7.14
N ASN A 158 -3.74 -10.44 5.92
CA ASN A 158 -2.70 -10.94 5.02
C ASN A 158 -1.38 -10.17 5.14
N SER A 159 -1.37 -9.02 5.82
CA SER A 159 -0.17 -8.22 6.00
C SER A 159 0.72 -8.83 7.07
N LEU A 160 2.03 -8.66 6.88
CA LEU A 160 3.00 -9.03 7.88
C LEU A 160 2.73 -8.29 9.19
N MET A 161 2.33 -7.02 9.14
CA MET A 161 1.98 -6.18 10.30
C MET A 161 0.57 -6.44 10.87
N TYR A 162 -0.12 -7.51 10.49
CA TYR A 162 -1.34 -7.94 11.18
C TYR A 162 -1.04 -8.43 12.60
N ALA A 163 -1.81 -7.98 13.59
CA ALA A 163 -1.54 -8.26 15.00
C ALA A 163 -1.57 -9.75 15.37
N TYR A 164 -2.39 -10.57 14.68
CA TYR A 164 -2.55 -11.99 15.02
C TYR A 164 -1.67 -12.88 14.14
N SER A 165 -0.94 -13.80 14.77
CA SER A 165 -0.10 -14.77 14.06
C SER A 165 -0.96 -15.92 13.53
N PRO A 166 -0.94 -16.24 12.23
CA PRO A 166 -1.65 -17.38 11.67
C PRO A 166 -0.85 -18.70 11.85
N ALA A 167 -1.49 -19.81 11.52
CA ALA A 167 -0.99 -21.14 11.87
C ALA A 167 0.25 -21.62 11.08
N VAL A 168 0.42 -21.16 9.82
CA VAL A 168 1.52 -21.55 8.92
C VAL A 168 1.80 -20.40 7.95
N GLU A 169 3.05 -19.93 7.86
CA GLU A 169 3.44 -18.73 7.07
C GLU A 169 4.76 -18.90 6.32
N TRP A 170 4.98 -20.10 5.80
CA TRP A 170 6.12 -20.34 4.94
C TRP A 170 5.75 -20.18 3.46
N PRO A 171 6.53 -19.42 2.65
CA PRO A 171 7.68 -18.59 3.04
C PRO A 171 7.26 -17.26 3.70
N VAL A 172 8.11 -16.70 4.56
CA VAL A 172 7.89 -15.36 5.13
C VAL A 172 8.28 -14.31 4.09
N ALA A 173 7.33 -13.48 3.70
CA ALA A 173 7.51 -12.39 2.76
C ALA A 173 6.71 -11.16 3.21
N LEU A 174 7.20 -9.97 2.84
CA LEU A 174 6.44 -8.74 3.04
C LEU A 174 5.31 -8.67 2.01
N GLY A 175 4.11 -8.32 2.47
CA GLY A 175 3.03 -7.90 1.58
C GLY A 175 3.33 -6.51 1.01
N MET A 176 2.62 -6.13 -0.06
CA MET A 176 2.80 -4.81 -0.67
C MET A 176 2.61 -3.70 0.35
N GLU A 177 1.56 -3.74 1.19
CA GLU A 177 1.32 -2.72 2.22
C GLU A 177 2.51 -2.54 3.18
N ASP A 178 3.15 -3.64 3.59
CA ASP A 178 4.32 -3.60 4.48
C ASP A 178 5.52 -2.93 3.80
N VAL A 179 5.73 -3.24 2.51
CA VAL A 179 6.77 -2.62 1.66
C VAL A 179 6.51 -1.12 1.48
N LEU A 180 5.27 -0.73 1.15
CA LEU A 180 4.90 0.69 0.98
C LEU A 180 5.10 1.45 2.30
N ALA A 181 4.70 0.85 3.43
CA ALA A 181 4.81 1.47 4.74
C ALA A 181 6.26 1.76 5.13
N VAL A 182 7.17 0.80 4.94
CA VAL A 182 8.59 1.00 5.26
C VAL A 182 9.28 1.97 4.28
N GLN A 183 8.95 1.93 2.99
CA GLN A 183 9.51 2.84 2.00
C GLN A 183 9.05 4.29 2.21
N ASN A 184 7.81 4.49 2.68
CA ASN A 184 7.34 5.82 3.07
C ASN A 184 8.13 6.43 4.23
N LEU A 185 8.73 5.60 5.09
CA LEU A 185 9.57 6.07 6.19
C LEU A 185 11.03 6.25 5.78
N TYR A 186 11.57 5.39 4.91
CA TYR A 186 13.02 5.31 4.71
C TYR A 186 13.49 5.38 3.25
N GLY A 187 12.59 5.35 2.26
CA GLY A 187 12.95 5.18 0.84
C GLY A 187 13.16 3.71 0.46
N ALA A 188 13.43 3.43 -0.82
CA ALA A 188 13.69 2.07 -1.32
C ALA A 188 15.19 1.75 -1.46
N ALA A 189 15.54 0.47 -1.53
CA ALA A 189 16.93 0.01 -1.58
C ALA A 189 17.73 0.56 -2.77
N GLU A 190 19.00 0.91 -2.55
CA GLU A 190 19.93 1.31 -3.62
C GLU A 190 20.35 0.08 -4.46
N GLY A 191 20.13 0.14 -5.77
CA GLY A 191 20.19 -0.99 -6.70
C GLY A 191 19.25 -0.80 -7.89
N GLU A 192 18.26 0.07 -7.74
CA GLU A 192 17.65 0.79 -8.86
C GLU A 192 18.41 2.08 -9.16
N PRO A 193 18.55 2.48 -10.44
CA PRO A 193 19.41 3.60 -10.84
C PRO A 193 18.88 4.93 -10.29
N SER A 194 19.44 5.37 -9.17
CA SER A 194 19.34 6.73 -8.66
C SER A 194 20.24 7.63 -9.50
N THR A 195 19.65 8.54 -10.28
CA THR A 195 20.40 9.66 -10.87
C THR A 195 20.06 10.95 -10.13
N ALA A 196 21.11 11.48 -9.49
CA ALA A 196 21.32 12.85 -9.02
C ALA A 196 20.70 13.25 -7.67
N ALA A 197 21.54 13.14 -6.63
CA ALA A 197 21.59 14.17 -5.58
C ALA A 197 22.30 15.42 -6.14
N PRO A 198 21.78 16.64 -5.95
CA PRO A 198 22.54 17.86 -6.21
C PRO A 198 23.65 18.05 -5.19
N ALA A 199 24.85 18.36 -5.68
CA ALA A 199 26.03 18.64 -4.90
C ALA A 199 25.89 19.88 -4.00
N GLU A 200 26.61 19.81 -2.89
CA GLU A 200 26.87 20.84 -1.88
C GLU A 200 27.25 22.21 -2.49
N PRO A 201 26.77 23.36 -1.94
CA PRO A 201 27.05 24.66 -2.49
C PRO A 201 28.39 25.23 -1.99
N THR A 202 29.31 25.43 -2.94
CA THR A 202 30.54 26.22 -2.75
C THR A 202 30.20 27.69 -2.47
N VAL A 203 30.76 28.21 -1.38
CA VAL A 203 30.64 29.59 -0.88
C VAL A 203 31.46 30.57 -1.74
N VAL A 204 30.84 31.60 -2.32
CA VAL A 204 31.48 32.88 -2.74
C VAL A 204 30.45 34.04 -2.65
N PRO A 205 30.83 35.27 -2.22
CA PRO A 205 29.92 36.18 -1.51
C PRO A 205 29.15 37.21 -2.35
N ARG A 206 27.89 37.39 -1.92
CA ARG A 206 27.03 38.60 -1.80
C ARG A 206 27.38 39.83 -2.66
N THR A 207 26.48 40.12 -3.60
CA THR A 207 26.21 41.49 -4.08
C THR A 207 24.72 41.80 -3.90
N THR A 208 24.45 42.94 -3.27
CA THR A 208 23.15 43.43 -2.79
C THR A 208 22.34 44.15 -3.87
N THR A 209 21.13 43.67 -4.17
CA THR A 209 20.08 44.46 -4.87
C THR A 209 18.69 43.99 -4.41
N PRO A 210 17.70 44.89 -4.20
CA PRO A 210 16.62 44.66 -3.24
C PRO A 210 15.38 43.92 -3.77
N ALA A 211 14.63 43.42 -2.80
CA ALA A 211 13.43 42.58 -2.81
C ALA A 211 12.45 42.76 -3.97
N SER A 212 12.11 41.62 -4.61
CA SER A 212 10.85 41.42 -5.29
C SER A 212 10.08 40.32 -4.56
N THR A 213 8.81 40.59 -4.28
CA THR A 213 7.89 39.82 -3.44
C THR A 213 7.72 38.39 -3.97
N THR A 214 8.28 37.40 -3.28
CA THR A 214 8.04 35.98 -3.56
C THR A 214 6.74 35.58 -2.88
N THR A 215 5.67 35.41 -3.67
CA THR A 215 4.55 34.53 -3.31
C THR A 215 5.10 33.14 -3.05
N THR A 216 4.99 32.67 -1.81
CA THR A 216 5.22 31.28 -1.40
C THR A 216 4.23 30.38 -2.14
N THR A 217 4.70 29.66 -3.15
CA THR A 217 3.98 28.52 -3.71
C THR A 217 4.08 27.37 -2.73
N THR A 218 3.01 27.17 -1.96
CA THR A 218 2.73 25.95 -1.20
C THR A 218 2.82 24.73 -2.13
N SER A 219 3.59 23.73 -1.71
CA SER A 219 3.54 22.38 -2.27
C SER A 219 2.09 21.88 -2.23
N PRO A 220 1.52 21.35 -3.32
CA PRO A 220 0.10 20.99 -3.36
C PRO A 220 -0.16 19.76 -2.47
N GLU A 221 -1.00 19.95 -1.46
CA GLU A 221 -1.59 18.88 -0.66
C GLU A 221 -2.34 17.89 -1.58
N PRO A 222 -2.20 16.58 -1.39
CA PRO A 222 -2.86 15.60 -2.26
C PRO A 222 -4.39 15.72 -2.14
N PRO A 223 -5.12 15.65 -3.26
CA PRO A 223 -6.56 15.91 -3.29
C PRO A 223 -7.34 14.83 -2.52
N ASP A 224 -8.36 15.24 -1.78
CA ASP A 224 -9.26 14.33 -1.06
C ASP A 224 -10.01 13.40 -2.05
N PRO A 225 -9.88 12.06 -1.93
CA PRO A 225 -10.64 11.10 -2.73
C PRO A 225 -12.14 11.31 -2.66
N CYS A 226 -12.65 11.70 -1.49
CA CYS A 226 -14.08 11.83 -1.24
C CYS A 226 -14.73 12.98 -2.03
N ALA A 227 -13.93 13.87 -2.61
CA ALA A 227 -14.41 14.89 -3.52
C ALA A 227 -14.53 14.42 -4.99
N TRP A 228 -14.10 13.19 -5.31
CA TRP A 228 -14.05 12.72 -6.69
C TRP A 228 -15.38 12.18 -7.18
N ARG A 229 -15.74 12.63 -8.39
CA ARG A 229 -16.89 12.12 -9.14
C ARG A 229 -16.54 11.05 -10.17
N HIS A 230 -15.25 10.75 -10.33
CA HIS A 230 -14.76 9.65 -11.16
C HIS A 230 -13.30 9.34 -10.82
N ILE A 231 -12.89 8.13 -11.16
CA ILE A 231 -11.55 7.58 -11.00
C ILE A 231 -10.96 7.26 -12.38
N ASP A 232 -9.64 7.12 -12.46
CA ASP A 232 -8.99 6.73 -13.71
C ASP A 232 -8.94 5.20 -13.82
N THR A 233 -8.43 4.54 -12.77
CA THR A 233 -8.32 3.08 -12.69
C THR A 233 -8.68 2.58 -11.30
N LEU A 234 -9.27 1.37 -11.24
CA LEU A 234 -9.40 0.57 -10.03
C LEU A 234 -8.82 -0.81 -10.28
N LEU A 235 -7.94 -1.24 -9.39
CA LEU A 235 -7.33 -2.56 -9.42
C LEU A 235 -7.55 -3.26 -8.07
N VAL A 236 -8.06 -4.48 -8.10
CA VAL A 236 -8.19 -5.32 -6.90
C VAL A 236 -6.97 -6.22 -6.83
N LEU A 237 -6.15 -6.08 -5.79
CA LEU A 237 -5.01 -6.98 -5.50
C LEU A 237 -5.11 -7.48 -4.06
N GLY A 238 -5.12 -8.81 -3.89
CA GLY A 238 -5.28 -9.41 -2.57
C GLY A 238 -6.59 -8.95 -1.91
N LYS A 239 -6.48 -8.28 -0.75
CA LYS A 239 -7.61 -7.72 0.02
C LYS A 239 -7.64 -6.17 -0.04
N CYS A 240 -7.04 -5.59 -1.08
CA CYS A 240 -6.89 -4.14 -1.24
C CYS A 240 -7.40 -3.69 -2.61
N LEU A 241 -8.07 -2.54 -2.61
CA LEU A 241 -8.46 -1.79 -3.79
C LEU A 241 -7.42 -0.69 -4.00
N PHE A 242 -6.78 -0.70 -5.16
CA PHE A 242 -5.88 0.34 -5.61
C PHE A 242 -6.65 1.26 -6.56
N VAL A 243 -6.93 2.47 -6.11
CA VAL A 243 -7.69 3.47 -6.86
C VAL A 243 -6.75 4.59 -7.30
N THR A 244 -6.76 4.93 -8.58
CA THR A 244 -5.88 5.96 -9.14
C THR A 244 -6.64 7.16 -9.69
N ARG A 245 -6.00 8.33 -9.56
CA ARG A 245 -6.50 9.59 -10.09
C ARG A 245 -5.35 10.53 -10.39
N GLY A 246 -5.17 10.85 -11.66
CA GLY A 246 -3.98 11.56 -12.11
C GLY A 246 -2.73 10.80 -11.64
N ARG A 247 -1.81 11.53 -11.04
CA ARG A 247 -0.52 10.99 -10.57
C ARG A 247 -0.59 10.28 -9.23
N TYR A 248 -1.74 10.29 -8.57
CA TYR A 248 -1.90 9.78 -7.22
C TYR A 248 -2.66 8.45 -7.22
N ALA A 249 -2.34 7.61 -6.25
CA ALA A 249 -2.98 6.32 -6.02
C ALA A 249 -3.24 6.12 -4.51
N TRP A 250 -4.33 5.40 -4.21
CA TRP A 250 -4.76 5.09 -2.84
C TRP A 250 -4.92 3.59 -2.69
N SER A 251 -4.42 3.05 -1.58
CA SER A 251 -4.78 1.71 -1.11
C SER A 251 -5.99 1.83 -0.17
N ILE A 252 -7.05 1.10 -0.50
CA ILE A 252 -8.29 1.07 0.27
C ILE A 252 -8.59 -0.39 0.59
N GLY A 253 -8.66 -0.73 1.86
CA GLY A 253 -9.03 -2.09 2.27
C GLY A 253 -10.46 -2.41 1.86
N LEU A 254 -10.77 -3.68 1.64
CA LEU A 254 -12.13 -4.12 1.23
C LEU A 254 -13.25 -3.76 2.24
N GLY A 255 -12.90 -3.37 3.46
CA GLY A 255 -13.82 -2.80 4.45
C GLY A 255 -14.17 -1.33 4.21
N GLY A 256 -13.71 -0.72 3.13
CA GLY A 256 -14.07 0.63 2.70
C GLY A 256 -13.32 1.77 3.36
N LYS A 257 -12.51 1.47 4.38
CA LYS A 257 -11.67 2.47 5.03
C LYS A 257 -10.46 2.73 4.15
N ILE A 258 -10.19 4.01 3.88
CA ILE A 258 -8.91 4.44 3.32
C ILE A 258 -7.84 4.09 4.37
N VAL A 259 -7.00 3.11 4.04
CA VAL A 259 -6.03 2.56 4.99
C VAL A 259 -4.79 3.46 5.06
N ASP A 260 -4.47 4.16 3.96
CA ASP A 260 -3.23 4.93 3.83
C ASP A 260 -3.33 6.30 3.16
N ARG A 261 -2.25 7.10 3.35
CA ARG A 261 -2.06 8.36 2.62
C ARG A 261 -1.87 8.07 1.12
N PRO A 262 -2.33 8.98 0.24
CA PRO A 262 -2.05 8.87 -1.18
C PRO A 262 -0.57 8.74 -1.44
N PHE A 263 -0.27 7.95 -2.44
CA PHE A 263 1.08 7.74 -2.90
C PHE A 263 1.18 8.15 -4.37
N VAL A 264 2.33 8.69 -4.78
CA VAL A 264 2.51 9.17 -6.16
C VAL A 264 2.92 7.98 -7.02
N LEU A 265 2.21 7.72 -8.12
CA LEU A 265 2.45 6.57 -9.00
C LEU A 265 3.93 6.44 -9.41
N GLU A 266 4.61 7.56 -9.64
CA GLU A 266 6.03 7.61 -10.01
C GLU A 266 6.97 7.00 -8.96
N ASP A 267 6.63 7.09 -7.67
CA ASP A 267 7.50 6.62 -6.59
C ASP A 267 7.52 5.07 -6.51
N TYR A 268 6.49 4.41 -7.05
CA TYR A 268 6.24 2.97 -6.91
C TYR A 268 6.30 2.21 -8.23
N ALA A 269 5.72 2.78 -9.28
CA ALA A 269 5.81 2.24 -10.63
C ALA A 269 7.02 2.87 -11.34
N ARG A 270 8.22 2.68 -10.80
CA ARG A 270 9.45 3.35 -11.25
C ARG A 270 9.88 3.00 -12.68
N PHE A 271 9.37 1.89 -13.20
CA PHE A 271 9.47 1.51 -14.60
C PHE A 271 8.60 2.40 -15.52
N LEU A 272 7.66 3.17 -14.99
CA LEU A 272 6.90 4.15 -15.76
C LEU A 272 7.76 5.40 -15.99
N PRO A 273 7.81 5.92 -17.22
CA PRO A 273 8.46 7.19 -17.49
C PRO A 273 7.87 8.32 -16.65
N LYS A 274 8.68 9.28 -16.20
CA LYS A 274 8.22 10.46 -15.44
C LYS A 274 7.17 11.33 -16.16
N ALA A 275 7.02 11.15 -17.48
CA ALA A 275 5.98 11.80 -18.28
C ALA A 275 4.58 11.17 -18.08
N VAL A 276 4.50 10.00 -17.43
CA VAL A 276 3.23 9.35 -17.09
C VAL A 276 2.59 10.07 -15.92
N THR A 277 1.53 10.81 -16.22
CA THR A 277 0.77 11.57 -15.22
C THR A 277 -0.50 10.87 -14.79
N ARG A 278 -0.86 9.74 -15.41
CA ARG A 278 -1.99 8.87 -15.05
C ARG A 278 -1.87 7.49 -15.70
N LEU A 279 -2.52 6.50 -15.09
CA LEU A 279 -2.80 5.22 -15.73
C LEU A 279 -4.12 5.32 -16.51
N SER A 280 -4.18 4.66 -17.67
CA SER A 280 -5.42 4.51 -18.43
C SER A 280 -6.17 3.23 -18.06
N ALA A 281 -5.44 2.18 -17.68
CA ALA A 281 -6.02 0.94 -17.19
C ALA A 281 -4.96 0.12 -16.45
N ALA A 282 -5.40 -0.78 -15.58
CA ALA A 282 -4.56 -1.76 -14.91
C ALA A 282 -5.36 -3.02 -14.65
N TYR A 283 -4.73 -4.18 -14.77
CA TYR A 283 -5.34 -5.45 -14.39
C TYR A 283 -4.27 -6.47 -13.98
N GLN A 284 -4.68 -7.55 -13.31
CA GLN A 284 -3.82 -8.67 -12.97
C GLN A 284 -4.15 -9.85 -13.89
N THR A 285 -3.14 -10.41 -14.56
CA THR A 285 -3.28 -11.60 -15.42
C THR A 285 -3.62 -12.84 -14.60
N VAL A 286 -4.08 -13.89 -15.28
CA VAL A 286 -4.31 -15.21 -14.63
C VAL A 286 -3.04 -15.77 -13.98
N LYS A 287 -1.86 -15.46 -14.54
CA LYS A 287 -0.56 -15.87 -14.00
C LYS A 287 -0.09 -15.03 -12.80
N GLY A 288 -0.82 -13.98 -12.44
CA GLY A 288 -0.52 -13.11 -11.31
C GLY A 288 0.28 -11.86 -11.63
N ASP A 289 0.80 -11.70 -12.85
CA ASP A 289 1.51 -10.49 -13.29
C ASP A 289 0.57 -9.29 -13.41
N LEU A 290 1.05 -8.10 -13.10
CA LEU A 290 0.30 -6.86 -13.32
C LEU A 290 0.58 -6.31 -14.71
N VAL A 291 -0.46 -5.82 -15.36
CA VAL A 291 -0.37 -5.15 -16.66
C VAL A 291 -0.94 -3.74 -16.51
N LEU A 292 -0.12 -2.75 -16.85
CA LEU A 292 -0.40 -1.33 -16.67
C LEU A 292 -0.36 -0.62 -18.03
N PHE A 293 -1.42 0.12 -18.35
CA PHE A 293 -1.53 0.91 -19.57
C PHE A 293 -1.33 2.39 -19.23
N ALA A 294 -0.40 3.04 -19.95
CA ALA A 294 -0.12 4.46 -19.80
C ALA A 294 0.44 5.04 -21.10
N ASN A 295 -0.07 6.19 -21.54
CA ASN A 295 0.47 6.94 -22.68
C ASN A 295 0.71 6.11 -23.97
N GLY A 296 -0.16 5.14 -24.28
CA GLY A 296 -0.03 4.27 -25.46
C GLY A 296 1.01 3.15 -25.31
N TRP A 297 1.58 2.99 -24.13
CA TRP A 297 2.46 1.90 -23.75
C TRP A 297 1.77 0.97 -22.76
N VAL A 298 2.22 -0.27 -22.79
CA VAL A 298 1.78 -1.35 -21.92
C VAL A 298 3.00 -1.88 -21.20
N HIS A 299 2.91 -1.99 -19.88
CA HIS A 299 3.97 -2.43 -19.00
C HIS A 299 3.49 -3.68 -18.28
N MET A 300 4.18 -4.81 -18.48
CA MET A 300 3.92 -6.03 -17.73
C MET A 300 4.99 -6.20 -16.65
N VAL A 301 4.57 -6.34 -15.41
CA VAL A 301 5.45 -6.42 -14.25
C VAL A 301 5.11 -7.63 -13.38
N SER A 302 6.14 -8.20 -12.76
CA SER A 302 5.97 -9.27 -11.79
C SER A 302 5.24 -8.73 -10.56
N TYR A 303 4.46 -9.59 -9.90
CA TYR A 303 3.84 -9.29 -8.62
C TYR A 303 4.23 -10.37 -7.60
N PRO A 304 4.61 -10.00 -6.36
CA PRO A 304 4.56 -8.67 -5.75
C PRO A 304 5.81 -7.78 -5.97
N ALA A 305 6.85 -8.27 -6.65
CA ALA A 305 8.14 -7.58 -6.75
C ALA A 305 8.13 -6.30 -7.62
N LEU A 306 7.12 -6.12 -8.48
CA LEU A 306 6.98 -4.98 -9.41
C LEU A 306 8.14 -4.81 -10.40
N GLU A 307 8.83 -5.90 -10.73
CA GLU A 307 9.91 -5.90 -11.70
C GLU A 307 9.36 -6.04 -13.13
N LEU A 308 9.87 -5.23 -14.05
CA LEU A 308 9.45 -5.27 -15.45
C LEU A 308 9.83 -6.61 -16.10
N ARG A 309 8.84 -7.26 -16.73
CA ARG A 309 9.06 -8.52 -17.44
C ARG A 309 9.93 -8.30 -18.67
N VAL A 310 10.71 -9.32 -19.02
CA VAL A 310 11.54 -9.33 -20.23
C VAL A 310 10.66 -9.06 -21.46
N SER A 311 11.14 -8.22 -22.38
CA SER A 311 10.42 -7.79 -23.60
C SER A 311 9.28 -6.79 -23.39
N TRP A 312 9.20 -6.16 -22.21
CA TRP A 312 8.30 -5.04 -21.90
C TRP A 312 9.12 -3.77 -21.58
N PRO A 313 8.56 -2.55 -21.76
CA PRO A 313 7.21 -2.27 -22.21
C PRO A 313 7.02 -2.48 -23.72
N GLN A 314 5.76 -2.64 -24.13
CA GLN A 314 5.37 -2.73 -25.53
C GLN A 314 4.39 -1.63 -25.88
N ARG A 315 4.28 -1.28 -27.16
CA ARG A 315 3.24 -0.33 -27.59
C ARG A 315 1.92 -1.05 -27.66
N VAL A 316 0.82 -0.34 -27.45
CA VAL A 316 -0.53 -0.90 -27.65
C VAL A 316 -0.70 -1.51 -29.05
N ALA A 317 -0.01 -0.95 -30.05
CA ALA A 317 0.01 -1.47 -31.42
C ALA A 317 0.64 -2.86 -31.56
N ASP A 318 1.65 -3.17 -30.75
CA ASP A 318 2.32 -4.46 -30.79
C ASP A 318 1.41 -5.58 -30.22
N LEU A 319 0.37 -5.21 -29.44
CA LEU A 319 -0.68 -6.12 -28.94
C LEU A 319 -1.88 -6.23 -29.91
N GLY A 320 -1.85 -5.52 -31.05
CA GLY A 320 -2.92 -5.50 -32.05
C GLY A 320 -3.91 -4.33 -31.95
N LEU A 321 -3.74 -3.41 -31.00
CA LEU A 321 -4.58 -2.21 -30.96
C LEU A 321 -4.17 -1.22 -32.08
N PRO A 322 -5.07 -0.33 -32.53
CA PRO A 322 -4.68 0.78 -33.39
C PRO A 322 -3.57 1.65 -32.74
N PRO A 323 -2.59 2.19 -33.48
CA PRO A 323 -1.50 2.99 -32.91
C PRO A 323 -1.96 4.23 -32.13
N ASN A 324 -3.14 4.76 -32.47
CA ASN A 324 -3.78 5.91 -31.83
C ASN A 324 -4.92 5.50 -30.88
N ALA A 325 -4.99 4.23 -30.47
CA ALA A 325 -6.01 3.76 -29.55
C ALA A 325 -5.86 4.44 -28.18
N VAL A 326 -6.95 5.06 -27.73
CA VAL A 326 -7.10 5.56 -26.37
C VAL A 326 -7.71 4.46 -25.53
N ILE A 327 -6.97 3.95 -24.55
CA ILE A 327 -7.45 2.88 -23.68
C ILE A 327 -8.34 3.48 -22.60
N ASN A 328 -9.55 2.95 -22.47
CA ASN A 328 -10.51 3.36 -21.44
C ASN A 328 -10.45 2.44 -20.22
N ALA A 329 -10.33 1.14 -20.45
CA ALA A 329 -10.36 0.13 -19.40
C ALA A 329 -9.86 -1.23 -19.90
N VAL A 330 -9.45 -2.08 -18.96
CA VAL A 330 -9.20 -3.50 -19.23
C VAL A 330 -9.92 -4.33 -18.17
N LEU A 331 -10.65 -5.35 -18.61
CA LEU A 331 -11.54 -6.14 -17.78
C LEU A 331 -11.26 -7.63 -17.94
N ASN A 332 -11.10 -8.32 -16.81
CA ASN A 332 -11.10 -9.78 -16.79
C ASN A 332 -12.50 -10.28 -16.45
N SER A 333 -13.03 -11.14 -17.31
CA SER A 333 -14.28 -11.85 -17.06
C SER A 333 -14.12 -12.99 -16.04
N HIS A 334 -15.23 -13.58 -15.65
CA HIS A 334 -15.28 -14.77 -14.80
C HIS A 334 -14.89 -16.06 -15.54
N THR A 335 -14.75 -16.01 -16.87
CA THR A 335 -14.29 -17.11 -17.72
C THR A 335 -12.85 -16.91 -18.19
N ASP A 336 -12.06 -16.13 -17.44
CA ASP A 336 -10.65 -15.83 -17.73
C ASP A 336 -10.39 -15.23 -19.12
N ARG A 337 -11.40 -14.59 -19.71
CA ARG A 337 -11.25 -13.77 -20.92
C ARG A 337 -10.99 -12.32 -20.55
N THR A 338 -10.11 -11.68 -21.31
CA THR A 338 -9.65 -10.32 -21.04
C THR A 338 -10.06 -9.40 -22.18
N TYR A 339 -10.71 -8.29 -21.82
CA TYR A 339 -11.30 -7.34 -22.77
C TYR A 339 -10.66 -5.97 -22.57
N VAL A 340 -10.05 -5.44 -23.63
CA VAL A 340 -9.52 -4.07 -23.68
C VAL A 340 -10.56 -3.18 -24.34
N ILE A 341 -11.09 -2.22 -23.59
CA ILE A 341 -12.02 -1.20 -24.09
C ILE A 341 -11.20 0.00 -24.53
N TYR A 342 -11.40 0.43 -25.78
CA TYR A 342 -10.65 1.53 -26.35
C TYR A 342 -11.51 2.40 -27.26
N ASN A 343 -11.08 3.66 -27.44
CA ASN A 343 -11.77 4.68 -28.20
C ASN A 343 -13.26 4.76 -27.85
N ASP A 344 -13.58 4.62 -26.57
CA ASP A 344 -14.92 4.82 -25.99
C ASP A 344 -16.01 3.80 -26.37
N TYR A 345 -15.80 2.96 -27.39
CA TYR A 345 -16.81 2.02 -27.89
C TYR A 345 -16.25 0.69 -28.40
N ALA A 346 -14.96 0.61 -28.74
CA ALA A 346 -14.40 -0.59 -29.35
C ALA A 346 -13.88 -1.53 -28.25
N VAL A 347 -13.95 -2.84 -28.52
CA VAL A 347 -13.49 -3.87 -27.60
C VAL A 347 -12.56 -4.81 -28.34
N LEU A 348 -11.35 -4.96 -27.84
CA LEU A 348 -10.45 -6.03 -28.24
C LEU A 348 -10.52 -7.13 -27.20
N GLU A 349 -10.78 -8.35 -27.64
CA GLU A 349 -10.59 -9.55 -26.83
C GLU A 349 -9.12 -9.97 -26.91
N MET A 350 -8.47 -10.08 -25.77
CA MET A 350 -7.04 -10.35 -25.64
C MET A 350 -6.80 -11.83 -25.36
N ASP A 351 -5.87 -12.44 -26.09
CA ASP A 351 -5.26 -13.71 -25.71
C ASP A 351 -4.10 -13.43 -24.75
N GLU A 352 -4.28 -13.73 -23.46
CA GLU A 352 -3.24 -13.51 -22.45
C GLU A 352 -2.02 -14.44 -22.57
N CYS A 353 -2.12 -15.54 -23.33
CA CYS A 353 -0.99 -16.47 -23.44
C CYS A 353 0.17 -15.87 -24.26
N ASN A 354 -0.18 -15.11 -25.30
CA ASN A 354 0.77 -14.46 -26.20
C ASN A 354 0.68 -12.93 -26.17
N MET A 355 -0.29 -12.37 -25.43
CA MET A 355 -0.58 -10.93 -25.36
C MET A 355 -0.89 -10.33 -26.74
N THR A 356 -1.78 -10.97 -27.50
CA THR A 356 -2.21 -10.50 -28.82
C THR A 356 -3.72 -10.46 -28.96
N ALA A 357 -4.21 -9.71 -29.95
CA ALA A 357 -5.62 -9.64 -30.28
C ALA A 357 -6.18 -11.02 -30.69
N HIS A 358 -7.13 -11.53 -29.92
CA HIS A 358 -7.93 -12.69 -30.29
C HIS A 358 -9.09 -12.29 -31.23
N GLY A 359 -9.72 -11.15 -30.96
CA GLY A 359 -10.87 -10.67 -31.72
C GLY A 359 -11.18 -9.20 -31.48
N TYR A 360 -11.95 -8.59 -32.40
CA TYR A 360 -12.38 -7.20 -32.32
C TYR A 360 -13.90 -7.14 -32.36
N HIS A 361 -14.46 -6.38 -31.45
CA HIS A 361 -15.90 -6.26 -31.23
C HIS A 361 -16.28 -4.82 -30.90
N THR A 362 -17.58 -4.59 -30.79
CA THR A 362 -18.12 -3.35 -30.22
C THR A 362 -18.54 -3.59 -28.77
N LEU A 363 -18.55 -2.53 -27.98
CA LEU A 363 -18.97 -2.59 -26.59
C LEU A 363 -20.38 -3.17 -26.46
N GLN A 364 -21.31 -2.79 -27.33
CA GLN A 364 -22.69 -3.26 -27.31
C GLN A 364 -22.82 -4.74 -27.67
N THR A 365 -21.90 -5.27 -28.50
CA THR A 365 -21.92 -6.70 -28.85
C THR A 365 -21.41 -7.60 -27.72
N VAL A 366 -20.51 -7.10 -26.87
CA VAL A 366 -19.91 -7.88 -25.77
C VAL A 366 -20.65 -7.64 -24.44
N PHE A 367 -21.01 -6.39 -24.18
CA PHE A 367 -21.62 -5.91 -22.94
C PHE A 367 -22.99 -5.28 -23.22
N LEU A 368 -24.00 -6.14 -23.36
CA LEU A 368 -25.36 -5.71 -23.72
C LEU A 368 -25.94 -4.75 -22.66
N GLY A 369 -26.50 -3.63 -23.12
CA GLY A 369 -27.10 -2.62 -22.23
C GLY A 369 -26.11 -1.58 -21.68
N ILE A 370 -24.80 -1.71 -21.93
CA ILE A 370 -23.83 -0.68 -21.59
C ILE A 370 -23.80 0.40 -22.68
N PRO A 371 -23.90 1.69 -22.33
CA PRO A 371 -23.82 2.78 -23.30
C PRO A 371 -22.41 2.90 -23.88
N SER A 372 -22.29 3.46 -25.08
CA SER A 372 -20.99 3.93 -25.60
C SER A 372 -20.45 5.10 -24.76
N LEU A 373 -19.20 5.52 -24.98
CA LEU A 373 -18.55 6.57 -24.19
C LEU A 373 -18.28 6.14 -22.75
N VAL A 374 -17.79 4.90 -22.59
CA VAL A 374 -17.27 4.40 -21.31
C VAL A 374 -15.96 5.12 -21.01
N ARG A 375 -15.90 5.80 -19.85
CA ARG A 375 -14.68 6.48 -19.41
C ARG A 375 -13.68 5.51 -18.78
N THR A 376 -14.18 4.67 -17.89
CA THR A 376 -13.42 3.63 -17.21
C THR A 376 -14.37 2.48 -16.88
N ALA A 377 -13.81 1.31 -16.65
CA ALA A 377 -14.52 0.15 -16.20
C ALA A 377 -13.58 -0.71 -15.36
N TYR A 378 -14.14 -1.40 -14.38
CA TYR A 378 -13.34 -2.24 -13.48
C TYR A 378 -14.18 -3.41 -12.96
N ARG A 379 -13.48 -4.48 -12.58
CA ARG A 379 -14.08 -5.58 -11.85
C ARG A 379 -14.02 -5.29 -10.35
N TYR A 380 -15.13 -5.53 -9.67
CA TYR A 380 -15.20 -5.38 -8.22
C TYR A 380 -15.31 -6.74 -7.50
N THR A 381 -15.15 -6.74 -6.19
CA THR A 381 -15.10 -7.98 -5.38
C THR A 381 -16.43 -8.71 -5.25
N ASP A 382 -17.54 -8.07 -5.57
CA ASP A 382 -18.87 -8.69 -5.66
C ASP A 382 -19.07 -9.50 -6.96
N GLY A 383 -18.06 -9.53 -7.83
CA GLY A 383 -18.10 -10.25 -9.10
C GLY A 383 -18.75 -9.50 -10.26
N HIS A 384 -19.25 -8.27 -10.04
CA HIS A 384 -19.76 -7.44 -11.12
C HIS A 384 -18.64 -6.68 -11.84
N LEU A 385 -18.90 -6.36 -13.10
CA LEU A 385 -18.15 -5.38 -13.86
C LEU A 385 -18.87 -4.04 -13.75
N TYR A 386 -18.18 -3.00 -13.33
CA TYR A 386 -18.74 -1.66 -13.20
C TYR A 386 -18.22 -0.81 -14.35
N PHE A 387 -19.15 -0.24 -15.12
CA PHE A 387 -18.85 0.65 -16.23
C PHE A 387 -19.23 2.08 -15.85
N VAL A 388 -18.31 3.02 -16.00
CA VAL A 388 -18.56 4.43 -15.70
C VAL A 388 -18.75 5.19 -17.01
N HIS A 389 -19.92 5.80 -17.15
CA HIS A 389 -20.30 6.65 -18.26
C HIS A 389 -20.74 8.01 -17.73
N ARG A 390 -20.03 9.07 -18.12
CA ARG A 390 -20.20 10.42 -17.55
C ARG A 390 -20.05 10.38 -16.02
N ASP A 391 -21.10 10.76 -15.28
CA ASP A 391 -21.17 10.73 -13.82
C ASP A 391 -22.08 9.58 -13.34
N SER A 392 -22.30 8.57 -14.16
CA SER A 392 -23.15 7.41 -13.85
C SER A 392 -22.38 6.11 -13.95
N PHE A 393 -22.79 5.11 -13.15
CA PHE A 393 -22.25 3.76 -13.22
C PHE A 393 -23.31 2.74 -13.67
N PHE A 394 -22.84 1.64 -14.26
CA PHE A 394 -23.64 0.48 -14.64
C PHE A 394 -22.95 -0.78 -14.09
N ALA A 395 -23.59 -1.47 -13.17
CA ALA A 395 -23.14 -2.79 -12.70
C ALA A 395 -23.65 -3.85 -13.68
N TYR A 396 -22.72 -4.65 -14.19
CA TYR A 396 -22.95 -5.62 -15.24
C TYR A 396 -22.54 -7.02 -14.78
N LYS A 397 -23.38 -8.00 -15.12
CA LYS A 397 -23.13 -9.42 -14.94
C LYS A 397 -23.46 -10.13 -16.23
N PHE A 398 -22.53 -10.92 -16.77
CA PHE A 398 -22.73 -11.60 -18.05
C PHE A 398 -23.99 -12.49 -18.12
N THR A 399 -24.48 -12.99 -16.99
CA THR A 399 -25.71 -13.81 -16.92
C THR A 399 -27.00 -12.99 -16.95
N GLU A 400 -26.96 -11.73 -16.54
CA GLU A 400 -28.16 -10.89 -16.26
C GLU A 400 -28.10 -9.52 -16.97
N THR A 401 -27.04 -9.23 -17.73
CA THR A 401 -26.72 -7.93 -18.33
C THR A 401 -26.53 -6.82 -17.28
N VAL A 402 -27.22 -5.68 -17.40
CA VAL A 402 -27.14 -4.57 -16.44
C VAL A 402 -28.05 -4.88 -15.25
N THR A 403 -27.44 -5.08 -14.08
CA THR A 403 -28.17 -5.43 -12.83
C THR A 403 -28.52 -4.19 -12.00
N ARG A 404 -27.74 -3.10 -12.11
CA ARG A 404 -27.94 -1.85 -11.35
C ARG A 404 -27.32 -0.66 -12.09
N SER A 405 -27.89 0.52 -11.94
CA SER A 405 -27.30 1.79 -12.40
C SER A 405 -27.63 2.95 -11.47
N GLY A 406 -26.84 4.03 -11.50
CA GLY A 406 -27.00 5.21 -10.64
C GLY A 406 -25.94 6.27 -10.88
N GLU A 407 -25.92 7.33 -10.06
CA GLU A 407 -24.81 8.30 -10.02
C GLU A 407 -23.56 7.62 -9.44
N PHE A 408 -22.39 7.90 -10.03
CA PHE A 408 -21.13 7.37 -9.53
C PHE A 408 -20.64 8.20 -8.33
N ASP A 409 -20.33 7.51 -7.24
CA ASP A 409 -19.54 8.00 -6.13
C ASP A 409 -18.59 6.88 -5.63
N LEU A 410 -17.75 7.18 -4.65
CA LEU A 410 -16.85 6.17 -4.09
C LEU A 410 -17.57 5.16 -3.18
N ASP A 411 -18.80 5.44 -2.71
CA ASP A 411 -19.61 4.49 -1.92
C ASP A 411 -19.96 3.27 -2.80
N VAL A 412 -20.15 3.45 -4.12
CA VAL A 412 -20.41 2.37 -5.10
C VAL A 412 -19.31 1.31 -5.10
N ILE A 413 -18.06 1.73 -4.88
CA ILE A 413 -16.89 0.84 -4.78
C ILE A 413 -16.47 0.61 -3.32
N GLY A 414 -17.42 0.76 -2.40
CA GLY A 414 -17.27 0.42 -1.00
C GLY A 414 -16.45 1.39 -0.17
N VAL A 415 -15.90 2.48 -0.72
CA VAL A 415 -15.10 3.44 0.04
C VAL A 415 -16.04 4.27 0.91
N THR A 416 -15.84 4.22 2.22
CA THR A 416 -16.67 4.96 3.18
C THR A 416 -16.03 6.32 3.44
N CYS A 417 -16.56 7.35 2.78
CA CYS A 417 -16.14 8.71 3.05
C CYS A 417 -16.74 9.20 4.37
N PRO A 418 -15.95 9.78 5.29
CA PRO A 418 -16.49 10.39 6.51
C PRO A 418 -17.44 11.50 6.07
N ARG A 419 -18.74 11.26 6.23
CA ARG A 419 -19.76 12.24 5.88
C ARG A 419 -19.64 13.43 6.82
N GLU A 420 -18.88 14.46 6.42
CA GLU A 420 -19.22 15.85 6.80
C GLU A 420 -20.63 16.24 6.29
N ASP A 421 -21.21 15.38 5.47
CA ASP A 421 -22.35 15.63 4.63
C ASP A 421 -23.71 15.56 5.34
N ILE A 422 -23.86 14.96 6.53
CA ILE A 422 -25.18 14.98 7.19
C ILE A 422 -25.49 16.38 7.70
N LEU A 423 -24.55 17.00 8.42
CA LEU A 423 -24.75 18.36 8.94
C LEU A 423 -24.76 19.40 7.81
N ARG A 424 -23.94 19.22 6.77
CA ARG A 424 -23.93 20.14 5.62
C ARG A 424 -25.15 19.99 4.71
N LYS A 425 -25.64 18.76 4.46
CA LYS A 425 -26.92 18.54 3.76
C LYS A 425 -28.12 18.99 4.59
N LEU A 426 -28.09 18.83 5.92
CA LEU A 426 -29.09 19.41 6.82
C LEU A 426 -29.03 20.94 6.80
N TRP A 427 -27.84 21.53 6.77
CA TRP A 427 -27.66 22.98 6.65
C TRP A 427 -28.16 23.51 5.30
N ASP A 428 -27.85 22.85 4.19
CA ASP A 428 -28.34 23.23 2.87
C ASP A 428 -29.86 23.05 2.75
N LEU A 429 -30.43 22.01 3.37
CA LEU A 429 -31.88 21.84 3.48
C LEU A 429 -32.52 22.93 4.35
N LEU A 430 -31.92 23.26 5.50
CA LEU A 430 -32.37 24.34 6.38
C LEU A 430 -32.26 25.72 5.70
N ALA A 431 -31.20 25.98 4.95
CA ALA A 431 -31.00 27.21 4.20
C ALA A 431 -32.00 27.35 3.03
N ARG A 432 -32.43 26.24 2.44
CA ARG A 432 -33.50 26.22 1.42
C ARG A 432 -34.91 26.32 2.01
N LEU A 433 -35.08 25.98 3.29
CA LEU A 433 -36.36 26.03 4.01
C LEU A 433 -36.55 27.32 4.82
N ALA A 434 -35.52 28.16 4.94
CA ALA A 434 -35.62 29.48 5.55
C ALA A 434 -36.25 30.46 4.53
N PRO A 435 -37.52 30.90 4.71
CA PRO A 435 -38.07 31.95 3.87
C PRO A 435 -37.28 33.23 4.10
N SER A 436 -36.86 33.85 3.01
CA SER A 436 -36.38 35.22 2.94
C SER A 436 -37.48 36.16 3.42
N SER A 437 -37.41 36.54 4.69
CA SER A 437 -38.09 37.69 5.27
C SER A 437 -37.04 38.35 6.17
N VAL A 438 -36.61 39.58 5.99
CA VAL A 438 -37.38 40.80 5.73
C VAL A 438 -36.42 41.88 5.24
N ALA A 439 -36.78 42.56 4.15
CA ALA A 439 -36.32 43.92 3.89
C ALA A 439 -37.26 44.87 4.63
N PHE A 440 -36.71 45.82 5.39
CA PHE A 440 -37.40 47.09 5.66
C PHE A 440 -36.39 48.21 5.44
N ASP A 441 -36.85 49.16 4.62
CA ASP A 441 -36.32 50.50 4.45
C ASP A 441 -36.16 51.26 5.78
#